data_AF-A0A0G2AWT8-F1
#
_entry.id   AF-A0A0G2AWT8-F1
#
_cell.length_a   1.000
_cell.length_b   1.000
_cell.length_c   1.000
_cell.angle_alpha   90.00
_cell.angle_beta   90.00
_cell.angle_gamma   90.00
#
_symmetry.space_group_name_H-M   'P 1'
#
loop_
_entity.id
_entity.type
_entity.pdbx_description
1 polymer ?
#
loop_
_entity_poly.entity_id
_entity_poly.type
_entity_poly.pdbx_seq_one_letter_code
_entity_poly.pdbx_strand_id
1 'polypeptide(L)'
;MVNDPISDLLIRLQNASRAGKTHVGIPHSRMKISIAKILKREGYLAGADKKNNTLTLSLLYKNGRSAISGVKRISKLSRRIYLGVRDLRPVKRGYGTLVLSTPEGVMTGKEARQKRTGGEALFEIW
;
A
#
# COMPACT_ATOMS: atom_id res chain seq x y z
N MET A 1 -6.35 6.10 -20.11
CA MET A 1 -6.30 4.67 -19.71
C MET A 1 -5.34 4.55 -18.53
N VAL A 2 -5.74 3.93 -17.42
CA VAL A 2 -4.83 3.69 -16.27
C VAL A 2 -4.20 2.32 -16.45
N ASN A 3 -2.91 2.28 -16.76
CA ASN A 3 -2.23 1.02 -17.05
C ASN A 3 -1.82 0.27 -15.78
N ASP A 4 -1.26 0.94 -14.76
CA ASP A 4 -0.93 0.34 -13.45
C ASP A 4 -1.88 0.86 -12.35
N PRO A 5 -2.92 0.08 -11.96
CA PRO A 5 -3.88 0.49 -10.93
C PRO A 5 -3.30 0.64 -9.53
N ILE A 6 -2.18 -0.05 -9.22
CA ILE A 6 -1.50 0.07 -7.93
C ILE A 6 -0.70 1.37 -7.92
N SER A 7 0.02 1.67 -8.99
CA SER A 7 0.74 2.94 -9.12
C SER A 7 -0.21 4.13 -9.02
N ASP A 8 -1.37 4.09 -9.69
CA ASP A 8 -2.40 5.14 -9.60
C ASP A 8 -2.91 5.33 -8.16
N LEU A 9 -3.20 4.24 -7.44
CA LEU A 9 -3.57 4.29 -6.01
C LEU A 9 -2.49 5.00 -5.16
N LEU A 10 -1.23 4.58 -5.29
CA LEU A 10 -0.14 5.11 -4.48
C LEU A 10 0.10 6.60 -4.73
N ILE A 11 0.11 7.01 -5.99
CA ILE A 11 0.31 8.41 -6.36
C ILE A 11 -0.86 9.28 -5.88
N ARG A 12 -2.11 8.80 -5.99
CA ARG A 12 -3.27 9.54 -5.46
C ARG A 12 -3.21 9.72 -3.95
N LEU A 13 -2.81 8.68 -3.22
CA LEU A 13 -2.61 8.76 -1.76
C LEU A 13 -1.52 9.76 -1.39
N GLN A 14 -0.37 9.71 -2.07
CA GLN A 14 0.74 10.62 -1.82
C GLN A 14 0.36 12.09 -2.13
N ASN A 15 -0.27 12.33 -3.27
CA ASN A 15 -0.69 13.67 -3.68
C ASN A 15 -1.76 14.25 -2.75
N ALA A 16 -2.74 13.44 -2.36
CA ALA A 16 -3.77 13.88 -1.43
C ALA A 16 -3.23 14.15 -0.02
N SER A 17 -2.27 13.32 0.44
CA SER A 17 -1.55 13.54 1.70
C SER A 17 -0.77 14.85 1.70
N ARG A 18 -0.07 15.15 0.59
CA ARG A 18 0.67 16.40 0.40
C ARG A 18 -0.25 17.61 0.33
N ALA A 19 -1.42 17.45 -0.26
CA ALA A 19 -2.44 18.50 -0.38
C ALA A 19 -3.28 18.69 0.92
N GLY A 20 -3.00 17.93 2.00
CA GLY A 20 -3.75 18.04 3.25
C GLY A 20 -5.22 17.59 3.15
N LYS A 21 -5.57 16.76 2.15
CA LYS A 21 -6.94 16.28 1.99
C LYS A 21 -7.29 15.27 3.09
N THR A 22 -8.54 15.22 3.50
CA THR A 22 -9.01 14.25 4.49
C THR A 22 -9.37 12.90 3.87
N HIS A 23 -9.80 12.90 2.61
CA HIS A 23 -10.29 11.70 1.91
C HIS A 23 -9.86 11.64 0.45
N VAL A 24 -9.78 10.43 -0.10
CA VAL A 24 -9.51 10.15 -1.51
C VAL A 24 -10.47 9.10 -2.04
N GLY A 25 -11.22 9.44 -3.10
CA GLY A 25 -12.05 8.49 -3.83
C GLY A 25 -11.30 7.89 -5.02
N ILE A 26 -11.35 6.58 -5.17
CA ILE A 26 -10.78 5.84 -6.30
C ILE A 26 -11.71 4.73 -6.79
N PRO A 27 -11.64 4.31 -8.07
CA PRO A 27 -12.34 3.13 -8.54
C PRO A 27 -11.90 1.89 -7.78
N HIS A 28 -12.85 1.12 -7.27
CA HIS A 28 -12.56 -0.06 -6.46
C HIS A 28 -12.05 -1.24 -7.29
N SER A 29 -11.25 -2.10 -6.67
CA SER A 29 -10.92 -3.43 -7.17
C SER A 29 -10.60 -4.35 -6.00
N ARG A 30 -10.66 -5.67 -6.18
CA ARG A 30 -10.31 -6.63 -5.12
C ARG A 30 -8.91 -6.35 -4.56
N MET A 31 -7.94 -6.11 -5.45
CA MET A 31 -6.55 -5.78 -5.08
C MET A 31 -6.47 -4.48 -4.27
N LYS A 32 -7.12 -3.39 -4.71
CA LYS A 32 -7.09 -2.10 -4.00
C LYS A 32 -7.77 -2.18 -2.63
N ILE A 33 -8.84 -2.98 -2.50
CA ILE A 33 -9.52 -3.22 -1.22
C ILE A 33 -8.59 -3.98 -0.27
N SER A 34 -7.91 -5.03 -0.73
CA SER A 34 -6.94 -5.78 0.09
C SER A 34 -5.79 -4.89 0.55
N ILE A 35 -5.25 -4.06 -0.34
CA ILE A 35 -4.22 -3.08 0.01
C ILE A 35 -4.75 -2.08 1.05
N ALA A 36 -5.94 -1.51 0.85
CA ALA A 36 -6.52 -0.53 1.77
C ALA A 36 -6.73 -1.10 3.18
N LYS A 37 -7.12 -2.38 3.29
CA LYS A 37 -7.24 -3.07 4.59
C LYS A 37 -5.89 -3.18 5.31
N ILE A 38 -4.82 -3.50 4.59
CA ILE A 38 -3.45 -3.54 5.15
C ILE A 38 -3.04 -2.14 5.59
N LEU A 39 -3.22 -1.13 4.74
CA LEU A 39 -2.84 0.25 5.06
C LEU A 39 -3.60 0.80 6.27
N LYS A 40 -4.88 0.43 6.45
CA LYS A 40 -5.64 0.75 7.66
C LYS A 40 -5.06 0.06 8.89
N ARG A 41 -4.78 -1.25 8.82
CA ARG A 41 -4.22 -2.03 9.93
C ARG A 41 -2.84 -1.51 10.37
N GLU A 42 -2.00 -1.14 9.41
CA GLU A 42 -0.66 -0.60 9.65
C GLU A 42 -0.66 0.88 10.07
N GLY A 43 -1.83 1.53 10.12
CA GLY A 43 -1.95 2.91 10.59
C GLY A 43 -1.52 3.98 9.58
N TYR A 44 -1.59 3.71 8.28
CA TYR A 44 -1.44 4.72 7.22
C TYR A 44 -2.75 5.41 6.85
N LEU A 45 -3.87 4.70 7.04
CA LEU A 45 -5.22 5.20 6.77
C LEU A 45 -6.07 5.15 8.03
N ALA A 46 -6.92 6.15 8.22
CA ALA A 46 -7.92 6.13 9.27
C ALA A 46 -9.09 5.19 8.93
N GLY A 47 -9.42 5.09 7.64
CA GLY A 47 -10.58 4.36 7.16
C GLY A 47 -10.49 3.99 5.68
N ALA A 48 -11.25 2.97 5.31
CA ALA A 48 -11.44 2.56 3.93
C ALA A 48 -12.88 2.04 3.80
N ASP A 49 -13.70 2.76 3.04
CA ASP A 49 -15.12 2.45 2.83
C ASP A 49 -15.39 2.24 1.33
N LYS A 50 -16.14 1.18 1.00
CA LYS A 50 -16.55 0.91 -0.38
C LYS A 50 -18.04 1.25 -0.52
N LYS A 51 -18.34 2.27 -1.32
CA LYS A 51 -19.71 2.63 -1.71
C LYS A 51 -19.84 2.58 -3.22
N ASN A 52 -20.80 1.81 -3.71
CA ASN A 52 -21.04 1.58 -5.13
C ASN A 52 -19.75 1.13 -5.85
N ASN A 53 -19.32 1.91 -6.84
CA ASN A 53 -18.13 1.63 -7.64
C ASN A 53 -16.84 2.29 -7.10
N THR A 54 -16.94 3.01 -5.98
CA THR A 54 -15.86 3.84 -5.43
C THR A 54 -15.39 3.30 -4.09
N LEU A 55 -14.07 3.27 -3.91
CA LEU A 55 -13.39 3.05 -2.65
C LEU A 55 -12.91 4.41 -2.12
N THR A 56 -13.46 4.82 -0.98
CA THR A 56 -13.12 6.05 -0.28
C THR A 56 -12.11 5.74 0.82
N LEU A 57 -10.94 6.34 0.74
CA LEU A 57 -9.84 6.17 1.69
C LEU A 57 -9.72 7.43 2.56
N SER A 58 -9.85 7.27 3.88
CA SER A 58 -9.65 8.36 4.85
C SER A 58 -8.19 8.42 5.24
N LEU A 59 -7.55 9.57 4.99
CA LEU A 59 -6.15 9.81 5.30
C LEU A 59 -5.97 10.08 6.79
N LEU A 60 -4.89 9.55 7.37
CA LEU A 60 -4.56 9.75 8.77
C LEU A 60 -3.47 10.82 8.91
N TYR A 61 -3.67 11.74 9.84
CA TYR A 61 -2.70 12.78 10.18
C TYR A 61 -2.41 12.73 11.68
N LYS A 62 -1.15 12.90 12.06
CA LYS A 62 -0.69 13.01 13.45
C LYS A 62 0.15 14.28 13.58
N ASN A 63 -0.22 15.17 14.51
CA ASN A 63 0.46 16.45 14.74
C ASN A 63 0.66 17.26 13.44
N GLY A 64 -0.39 17.32 12.60
CA GLY A 64 -0.37 18.01 11.31
C GLY A 64 0.43 17.32 10.19
N ARG A 65 1.06 16.15 10.45
CA ARG A 65 1.81 15.38 9.45
C ARG A 65 1.01 14.17 8.99
N SER A 66 0.94 13.95 7.68
CA SER A 66 0.33 12.73 7.14
C SER A 66 1.10 11.50 7.60
N ALA A 67 0.37 10.42 7.92
CA ALA A 67 0.95 9.11 8.17
C ALA A 67 1.63 8.53 6.91
N ILE A 68 1.29 9.04 5.72
CA ILE A 68 1.92 8.70 4.45
C ILE A 68 2.85 9.85 4.05
N SER A 69 4.15 9.65 4.23
CA SER A 69 5.20 10.59 3.83
C SER A 69 5.81 10.24 2.47
N GLY A 70 5.81 8.96 2.09
CA GLY A 70 6.39 8.47 0.86
C GLY A 70 5.84 7.12 0.39
N VAL A 71 5.87 6.93 -0.92
CA VAL A 71 5.51 5.66 -1.57
C VAL A 71 6.55 5.33 -2.63
N LYS A 72 6.79 4.04 -2.86
CA LYS A 72 7.66 3.56 -3.94
C LYS A 72 7.10 2.29 -4.56
N ARG A 73 6.73 2.34 -5.83
CA ARG A 73 6.32 1.18 -6.62
C ARG A 73 7.55 0.34 -6.97
N ILE A 74 7.59 -0.91 -6.50
CA ILE A 74 8.75 -1.82 -6.66
C ILE A 74 8.61 -2.66 -7.92
N SER A 75 7.70 -3.63 -7.93
CA SER A 75 7.28 -4.33 -9.14
C SER A 75 6.56 -3.35 -10.07
N LYS A 76 6.74 -3.45 -11.38
CA LYS A 76 6.02 -2.64 -12.38
C LYS A 76 5.52 -3.56 -13.48
N LEU A 77 4.56 -3.12 -14.29
CA LEU A 77 4.05 -3.93 -15.40
C LEU A 77 5.17 -4.39 -16.36
N SER A 78 6.15 -3.52 -16.61
CA SER A 78 7.31 -3.83 -17.46
C SER A 78 8.32 -4.77 -16.82
N ARG A 79 8.36 -4.84 -15.48
CA ARG A 79 9.30 -5.69 -14.75
C ARG A 79 8.73 -6.08 -13.39
N ARG A 80 8.33 -7.34 -13.29
CA ARG A 80 7.88 -7.94 -12.04
C ARG A 80 9.07 -8.27 -11.15
N ILE A 81 8.98 -7.91 -9.87
CA ILE A 81 10.03 -8.16 -8.88
C ILE A 81 9.47 -9.10 -7.84
N TYR A 82 10.13 -10.24 -7.66
CA TYR A 82 9.79 -11.24 -6.66
C TYR A 82 10.90 -11.30 -5.62
N LEU A 83 10.52 -11.40 -4.35
CA LEU A 83 11.45 -11.52 -3.23
C LEU A 83 11.21 -12.83 -2.49
N GLY A 84 12.29 -13.57 -2.26
CA GLY A 84 12.27 -14.71 -1.35
C GLY A 84 12.27 -14.24 0.11
N VAL A 85 11.96 -15.16 1.03
CA VAL A 85 11.91 -14.88 2.47
C VAL A 85 13.22 -14.26 2.99
N ARG A 86 14.36 -14.71 2.45
CA ARG A 86 15.70 -14.23 2.82
C ARG A 86 15.98 -12.80 2.35
N ASP A 87 15.27 -12.34 1.33
CA ASP A 87 15.43 -11.01 0.74
C ASP A 87 14.52 -9.96 1.39
N LEU A 88 13.61 -10.37 2.27
CA LEU A 88 12.68 -9.48 2.98
C LEU A 88 13.41 -8.65 4.04
N ARG A 89 13.84 -7.44 3.63
CA ARG A 89 14.51 -6.46 4.48
C ARG A 89 13.53 -5.41 5.04
N PRO A 90 13.80 -4.84 6.24
CA PRO A 90 13.00 -3.73 6.75
C PRO A 90 13.07 -2.49 5.86
N VAL A 91 11.93 -1.86 5.61
CA VAL A 91 11.84 -0.59 4.87
C VAL A 91 12.09 0.57 5.83
N LYS A 92 12.89 1.56 5.43
CA LYS A 92 13.21 2.76 6.24
C LYS A 92 13.58 2.41 7.69
N ARG A 93 14.49 1.45 7.90
CA ARG A 93 14.93 0.98 9.24
C ARG A 93 13.77 0.51 10.15
N GLY A 94 12.67 0.03 9.55
CA GLY A 94 11.49 -0.47 10.27
C GLY A 94 10.34 0.53 10.39
N TYR A 95 10.52 1.78 9.95
CA TYR A 95 9.45 2.79 9.96
C TYR A 95 8.52 2.70 8.74
N GLY A 96 8.90 1.95 7.70
CA GLY A 96 8.07 1.73 6.53
C GLY A 96 7.59 0.28 6.42
N THR A 97 6.60 0.09 5.55
CA THR A 97 5.99 -1.21 5.28
C THR A 97 6.22 -1.61 3.83
N LEU A 98 6.79 -2.81 3.63
CA LEU A 98 6.79 -3.50 2.34
C LEU A 98 5.48 -4.27 2.19
N VAL A 99 4.78 -4.14 1.07
CA VAL A 99 3.57 -4.90 0.75
C VAL A 99 3.86 -5.87 -0.39
N LEU A 100 3.51 -7.15 -0.19
CA LEU A 100 3.72 -8.22 -1.17
C LEU A 100 2.41 -8.90 -1.54
N SER A 101 2.36 -9.41 -2.78
CA SER A 101 1.38 -10.41 -3.19
C SER A 101 2.01 -11.80 -3.05
N THR A 102 1.46 -12.61 -2.17
CA THR A 102 1.92 -13.99 -1.92
C THR A 102 0.83 -14.99 -2.32
N PRO A 103 1.12 -16.30 -2.39
CA PRO A 103 0.09 -17.32 -2.65
C PRO A 103 -1.06 -17.32 -1.61
N GLU A 104 -0.78 -16.91 -0.37
CA GLU A 104 -1.78 -16.78 0.70
C GLU A 104 -2.52 -15.43 0.70
N GLY A 105 -2.26 -14.59 -0.30
CA GLY A 105 -2.86 -13.27 -0.46
C GLY A 105 -1.89 -12.11 -0.23
N VAL A 106 -2.44 -10.90 -0.21
CA VAL A 106 -1.66 -9.68 -0.01
C VAL A 106 -1.35 -9.51 1.48
N MET A 107 -0.08 -9.27 1.82
CA MET A 107 0.36 -9.12 3.21
C MET A 107 1.60 -8.23 3.30
N THR A 108 2.00 -7.88 4.53
CA THR A 108 3.21 -7.10 4.77
C THR A 108 4.47 -7.98 4.68
N GLY A 109 5.62 -7.37 4.45
CA GLY A 109 6.92 -8.07 4.50
C GLY A 109 7.21 -8.68 5.87
N LYS A 110 6.68 -8.08 6.95
CA LYS A 110 6.77 -8.63 8.31
C LYS A 110 5.95 -9.92 8.43
N GLU A 111 4.70 -9.90 7.98
CA GLU A 111 3.81 -11.07 7.97
C GLU A 111 4.38 -12.19 7.07
N ALA A 112 4.85 -11.84 5.88
CA ALA A 112 5.46 -12.79 4.96
C ALA A 112 6.69 -13.48 5.56
N ARG A 113 7.54 -12.72 6.29
CA ARG A 113 8.69 -13.28 7.01
C ARG A 113 8.28 -14.22 8.14
N GLN A 114 7.23 -13.89 8.90
CA GLN A 114 6.70 -14.75 9.97
C GLN A 114 6.15 -16.07 9.40
N LYS A 115 5.44 -15.98 8.28
CA LYS A 115 4.87 -17.13 7.56
C LYS A 115 5.87 -17.90 6.70
N ARG A 116 7.13 -17.45 6.63
CA ARG A 116 8.19 -18.02 5.78
C ARG A 116 7.75 -18.17 4.32
N THR A 117 7.05 -17.15 3.79
CA THR A 117 6.60 -17.11 2.40
C THR A 117 7.16 -15.88 1.66
N GLY A 118 7.44 -16.05 0.37
CA GLY A 118 7.87 -14.99 -0.53
C GLY A 118 6.73 -14.51 -1.43
N GLY A 119 7.02 -13.60 -2.36
CA GLY A 119 6.01 -13.14 -3.30
C GLY A 119 6.44 -11.99 -4.20
N GLU A 120 5.50 -11.45 -4.97
CA GLU A 120 5.70 -10.25 -5.77
C GLU A 120 5.79 -9.04 -4.83
N ALA A 121 6.92 -8.33 -4.85
CA ALA A 121 7.11 -7.10 -4.10
C ALA A 121 6.35 -5.95 -4.78
N LEU A 122 5.17 -5.61 -4.27
CA LEU A 122 4.31 -4.63 -4.91
C LEU A 122 4.86 -3.22 -4.71
N PHE A 123 4.96 -2.77 -3.48
CA PHE A 123 5.41 -1.41 -3.16
C PHE A 123 5.89 -1.29 -1.72
N GLU A 124 6.58 -0.18 -1.47
CA GLU A 124 6.95 0.29 -0.15
C GLU A 124 6.16 1.57 0.17
N ILE A 125 5.79 1.75 1.43
CA ILE A 125 5.12 2.95 1.95
C ILE A 125 5.71 3.30 3.32
N TRP A 126 5.81 4.59 3.62
CA TRP A 126 6.29 5.17 4.88
C TRP A 126 5.79 6.61 5.02
#